data_AF-A0A2U2ZUU4-F1
#
_entry.id   AF-A0A2U2ZUU4-F1
#
_cell.length_a   1.000
_cell.length_b   1.000
_cell.length_c   1.000
_cell.angle_alpha   90.00
_cell.angle_beta   90.00
_cell.angle_gamma   90.00
#
_symmetry.space_group_name_H-M   'P 1'
#
loop_
_entity.id
_entity.type
_entity.pdbx_description
1 polymer ?
#
loop_
_entity_poly.entity_id
_entity_poly.type
_entity_poly.pdbx_seq_one_letter_code
_entity_poly.pdbx_strand_id
1 'polypeptide(L)'
;MQFDTEAEVRDFLRLCLEPRPGMTRTPARLAEIMPGPLYEALVRLAPHLGELHDEADRLEAEARAANRAYARALAAWIENEPHTNPHQED
;
A
#
# COMPACT_ATOMS: atom_id res chain seq x y z
N MET A 1 11.11 17.70 -20.20
CA MET A 1 9.99 18.23 -21.01
C MET A 1 9.52 19.52 -20.41
N GLN A 2 9.10 20.46 -21.25
CA GLN A 2 8.42 21.68 -20.83
C GLN A 2 6.92 21.37 -20.90
N PHE A 3 6.16 21.54 -19.82
CA PHE A 3 4.72 21.25 -19.79
C PHE A 3 3.93 22.42 -20.39
N ASP A 4 4.33 22.82 -21.59
CA ASP A 4 3.85 24.06 -22.20
C ASP A 4 2.49 23.87 -22.87
N THR A 5 2.07 22.61 -23.08
CA THR A 5 0.80 22.27 -23.71
C THR A 5 -0.11 21.43 -22.81
N GLU A 6 -1.42 21.62 -22.97
CA GLU A 6 -2.45 20.87 -22.25
C GLU A 6 -2.36 19.35 -22.47
N ALA A 7 -1.88 18.92 -23.65
CA ALA A 7 -1.65 17.51 -23.98
C ALA A 7 -0.55 16.89 -23.11
N GLU A 8 0.56 17.60 -22.88
CA GLU A 8 1.69 17.14 -22.08
C GLU A 8 1.32 17.01 -20.59
N VAL A 9 0.53 17.96 -20.07
CA VAL A 9 -0.02 17.89 -18.71
C VAL A 9 -0.96 16.68 -18.56
N ARG A 10 -1.81 16.43 -19.56
CA ARG A 10 -2.77 15.32 -19.53
C ARG A 10 -2.08 13.95 -19.61
N ASP A 11 -1.00 13.83 -20.38
CA ASP A 11 -0.20 12.61 -20.45
C ASP A 11 0.64 12.38 -19.18
N PHE A 12 1.17 13.44 -18.56
CA PHE A 12 1.80 13.35 -17.24
C PHE A 12 0.82 12.87 -16.16
N LEU A 13 -0.38 13.46 -16.10
CA LEU A 13 -1.42 13.06 -15.15
C LEU A 13 -1.89 11.61 -15.39
N ARG A 14 -2.02 11.18 -16.66
CA ARG A 14 -2.31 9.77 -16.99
C ARG A 14 -1.25 8.82 -16.46
N LEU A 15 0.03 9.15 -16.59
CA LEU A 15 1.13 8.33 -16.05
C LEU A 15 1.08 8.24 -14.51
N CYS A 16 0.76 9.36 -13.85
CA CYS A 16 0.61 9.43 -12.39
C CYS A 16 -0.65 8.72 -11.85
N LEU A 17 -1.76 8.72 -12.59
CA LEU A 17 -3.06 8.26 -12.08
C LEU A 17 -3.44 6.84 -12.54
N GLU A 18 -3.13 6.44 -13.78
CA GLU A 18 -3.52 5.13 -14.33
C GLU A 18 -2.35 4.43 -15.02
N PRO A 19 -1.75 3.37 -14.42
CA PRO A 19 -0.89 2.49 -15.18
C PRO A 19 -1.76 1.68 -16.13
N ARG A 20 -1.57 1.85 -17.45
CA ARG A 20 -2.26 1.01 -18.44
C ARG A 20 -1.99 -0.48 -18.14
N PRO A 21 -2.93 -1.39 -18.45
CA PRO A 21 -2.69 -2.83 -18.34
C PRO A 21 -1.43 -3.21 -19.12
N GLY A 22 -0.44 -3.78 -18.45
CA GLY A 22 0.85 -4.17 -19.03
C GLY A 22 1.97 -3.14 -18.94
N MET A 23 1.78 -1.98 -18.29
CA MET A 23 2.88 -1.05 -17.97
C MET A 23 3.27 -1.12 -16.50
N THR A 24 4.52 -1.50 -16.23
CA THR A 24 5.12 -1.39 -14.90
C THR A 24 5.48 0.08 -14.64
N ARG A 25 4.91 0.69 -13.59
CA ARG A 25 5.35 2.01 -13.11
C ARG A 25 6.78 1.91 -12.61
N THR A 26 7.72 2.41 -13.41
CA THR A 26 9.12 2.54 -12.96
C THR A 26 9.42 4.01 -12.70
N PRO A 27 10.17 4.33 -11.62
CA PRO A 27 10.69 5.68 -11.39
C PRO A 27 11.42 6.26 -12.60
N ALA A 28 12.05 5.41 -13.43
CA ALA A 28 12.69 5.78 -14.68
C ALA A 28 11.72 6.37 -15.73
N ARG A 29 10.48 5.88 -15.84
CA ARG A 29 9.47 6.42 -16.77
C ARG A 29 8.90 7.76 -16.31
N LEU A 30 8.77 7.96 -15.00
CA LEU A 30 8.40 9.25 -14.40
C LEU A 30 9.51 10.29 -14.56
N ALA A 31 10.76 9.83 -14.53
CA ALA A 31 11.95 10.63 -14.72
C ALA A 31 12.08 11.29 -16.11
N GLU A 32 11.73 10.58 -17.20
CA GLU A 32 11.87 11.07 -18.59
C GLU A 32 10.98 12.28 -18.92
N ILE A 33 9.84 12.39 -18.23
CA ILE A 33 8.81 13.41 -18.47
C ILE A 33 8.90 14.58 -17.48
N MET A 34 9.67 14.45 -16.41
CA MET A 34 9.81 15.53 -15.41
C MET A 34 10.77 16.63 -15.88
N PRO A 35 10.48 17.91 -15.58
CA PRO A 35 11.44 19.00 -15.70
C PRO A 35 12.70 18.67 -14.87
N GLY A 36 13.88 19.07 -15.35
CA GLY A 36 15.18 18.74 -14.72
C GLY A 36 15.22 18.88 -13.19
N PRO A 37 14.69 19.98 -12.60
CA PRO A 37 14.67 20.14 -11.14
C PRO A 37 13.82 19.11 -10.39
N LEU A 38 12.73 18.62 -11.01
CA LEU A 38 11.85 17.58 -10.47
C LEU A 38 12.48 16.19 -10.57
N TYR A 39 13.22 15.92 -11.66
CA TYR A 39 14.02 14.70 -11.79
C TYR A 39 15.10 14.61 -10.71
N GLU A 40 15.86 15.69 -10.49
CA GLU A 40 16.89 15.73 -9.44
C GLU A 40 16.28 15.55 -8.03
N ALA A 41 15.13 16.17 -7.78
CA ALA A 41 14.41 15.99 -6.52
C ALA A 41 13.93 14.54 -6.36
N LEU A 42 13.40 13.91 -7.42
CA LEU A 42 12.99 12.52 -7.41
C LEU A 42 14.18 11.58 -7.19
N VAL A 43 15.29 11.76 -7.89
CA VAL A 43 16.50 10.93 -7.72
C VAL A 43 17.03 11.05 -6.29
N ARG A 44 17.03 12.26 -5.71
CA ARG A 44 17.47 12.49 -4.33
C ARG A 44 16.53 11.86 -3.29
N LEU A 45 15.22 11.89 -3.52
CA LEU A 45 14.21 11.43 -2.56
C LEU A 45 13.79 9.97 -2.76
N ALA A 46 14.00 9.39 -3.94
CA ALA A 46 13.60 8.04 -4.29
C ALA A 46 14.13 6.97 -3.31
N PRO A 47 15.38 7.02 -2.81
CA PRO A 47 15.84 6.06 -1.81
C PRO A 47 15.02 6.11 -0.52
N HIS A 48 14.76 7.33 -0.02
CA HIS A 48 13.98 7.52 1.19
C HIS A 48 12.51 7.12 1.01
N LEU A 49 11.92 7.37 -0.16
CA LEU A 49 10.58 6.89 -0.50
C LEU A 49 10.52 5.36 -0.57
N GLY A 50 11.61 4.71 -1.01
CA GLY A 50 11.76 3.26 -0.96
C GLY A 50 11.76 2.72 0.47
N GLU A 51 12.58 3.31 1.35
CA GLU A 51 12.61 2.94 2.78
C GLU A 51 11.25 3.08 3.46
N LEU A 52 10.53 4.18 3.18
CA LEU A 52 9.18 4.38 3.72
C LEU A 52 8.17 3.37 3.18
N HIS A 53 8.31 2.95 1.91
CA HIS A 53 7.47 1.92 1.32
C HIS A 53 7.72 0.54 1.97
N ASP A 54 8.99 0.16 2.12
CA ASP A 54 9.38 -1.10 2.76
C ASP A 54 8.89 -1.16 4.21
N GLU A 55 8.98 -0.02 4.93
CA GLU A 55 8.48 0.09 6.30
C GLU A 55 6.95 -0.03 6.37
N ALA A 56 6.23 0.58 5.43
CA ALA A 56 4.77 0.44 5.35
C ALA A 56 4.36 -1.03 5.11
N ASP A 57 5.05 -1.72 4.21
CA ASP A 57 4.81 -3.14 3.91
C ASP A 57 5.09 -4.03 5.14
N ARG A 58 6.17 -3.73 5.88
CA ARG A 58 6.49 -4.43 7.14
C ARG A 58 5.39 -4.25 8.18
N LEU A 59 4.96 -3.01 8.42
CA LEU A 59 3.90 -2.70 9.39
C LEU A 59 2.57 -3.34 9.00
N GLU A 60 2.23 -3.39 7.71
CA GLU A 60 1.03 -4.07 7.24
C GLU A 60 1.10 -5.58 7.51
N ALA A 61 2.26 -6.22 7.26
CA ALA A 61 2.46 -7.63 7.54
C ALA A 61 2.29 -7.96 9.03
N GLU A 62 2.82 -7.10 9.91
CA GLU A 62 2.68 -7.21 11.36
C GLU A 62 1.22 -7.06 11.81
N ALA A 63 0.52 -6.04 11.30
CA ALA A 63 -0.91 -5.83 11.60
C ALA A 63 -1.76 -7.04 11.17
N ARG A 64 -1.50 -7.60 9.99
CA ARG A 64 -2.17 -8.82 9.52
C ARG A 64 -1.87 -10.02 10.43
N ALA A 65 -0.64 -10.16 10.91
CA ALA A 65 -0.27 -11.23 11.84
C ALA A 65 -0.97 -11.08 13.20
N ALA A 66 -1.00 -9.87 13.76
CA ALA A 66 -1.69 -9.54 15.01
C ALA A 66 -3.20 -9.83 14.91
N ASN A 67 -3.85 -9.40 13.82
CA ASN A 67 -5.27 -9.68 13.58
C ASN A 67 -5.56 -11.18 13.52
N ARG A 68 -4.71 -11.98 12.87
CA ARG A 68 -4.86 -13.45 12.86
C ARG A 68 -4.65 -14.08 14.23
N ALA A 69 -3.75 -13.53 15.05
CA ALA A 69 -3.56 -14.00 16.42
C ALA A 69 -4.78 -13.69 17.29
N TYR A 70 -5.30 -12.46 17.21
CA TYR A 70 -6.52 -12.04 17.89
C TYR A 70 -7.72 -12.91 17.50
N ALA A 71 -7.97 -13.10 16.20
CA ALA A 71 -9.08 -13.92 15.73
C ALA A 71 -9.00 -15.37 16.23
N ARG A 72 -7.79 -15.95 16.27
CA ARG A 72 -7.56 -17.30 16.86
C ARG A 72 -7.82 -17.33 18.35
N ALA A 73 -7.35 -16.34 19.09
CA ALA A 73 -7.60 -16.24 20.54
C ALA A 73 -9.10 -16.07 20.83
N LEU A 74 -9.80 -15.25 20.05
CA LEU A 74 -11.24 -15.05 20.16
C LEU A 74 -12.01 -16.34 19.85
N ALA A 75 -11.66 -17.05 18.77
CA ALA A 75 -12.28 -18.33 18.43
C ALA A 75 -12.06 -19.36 19.55
N ALA A 76 -10.84 -19.49 20.06
CA ALA A 76 -10.53 -20.38 21.17
C ALA A 76 -11.30 -20.01 22.45
N TRP A 77 -11.55 -18.72 22.70
CA TRP A 77 -12.36 -18.27 23.83
C TRP A 77 -13.84 -18.65 23.67
N ILE A 78 -14.41 -18.45 22.48
CA ILE A 78 -15.79 -18.85 22.14
C ILE A 78 -15.95 -20.39 22.22
N GLU A 79 -15.00 -21.15 21.68
CA GLU A 79 -15.07 -22.61 21.66
C GLU A 79 -14.85 -23.25 23.04
N ASN A 80 -14.10 -22.58 23.93
CA ASN A 80 -13.95 -22.99 25.34
C ASN A 80 -15.03 -22.39 26.25
N GLU A 81 -16.08 -21.78 25.70
CA GLU A 81 -17.22 -21.30 26.48
C GLU A 81 -18.05 -22.53 26.93
N PRO A 82 -18.12 -22.84 28.23
CA PRO A 82 -18.91 -23.97 28.70
C PRO A 82 -20.37 -23.69 28.34
N HIS A 83 -20.93 -24.54 27.48
CA HIS A 83 -22.36 -24.52 27.15
C HIS A 83 -23.13 -24.78 28.45
N THR A 84 -23.49 -23.71 29.16
CA THR A 84 -24.46 -23.81 30.24
C THR A 84 -25.82 -23.64 29.59
N ASN A 85 -26.43 -24.76 29.20
CA ASN A 85 -27.89 -24.92 29.12
C ASN A 85 -28.27 -26.35 28.70
N PRO A 86 -29.47 -26.91 29.02
CA PRO A 86 -30.58 -26.34 29.80
C PRO A 86 -31.41 -27.41 30.55
N HIS A 87 -30.95 -28.10 31.60
CA HIS A 87 -31.84 -28.93 32.44
C HIS A 87 -31.19 -29.14 33.80
N GLN A 88 -31.61 -28.39 34.80
CA GLN A 88 -31.44 -28.77 36.19
C GLN A 88 -32.86 -29.05 36.70
N GLU A 89 -33.27 -30.29 36.46
CA GLU A 89 -34.43 -30.90 37.11
C GLU A 89 -34.14 -30.98 38.62
N ASP A 90 -35.05 -30.44 39.42
CA ASP A 90 -35.57 -31.05 40.65
C ASP A 90 -36.99 -30.52 40.91
#